data_AF-A0A957Q2A4-F1
#
_entry.id   AF-A0A957Q2A4-F1
#
_cell.length_a   1.000
_cell.length_b   1.000
_cell.length_c   1.000
_cell.angle_alpha   90.00
_cell.angle_beta   90.00
_cell.angle_gamma   90.00
#
_symmetry.space_group_name_H-M   'P 1'
#
loop_
_entity.id
_entity.type
_entity.pdbx_description
1 polymer ?
#
loop_
_entity_poly.entity_id
_entity_poly.type
_entity_poly.pdbx_seq_one_letter_code
_entity_poly.pdbx_strand_id
1 'polypeptide(L)'
;GMIANIDENMARLERFLIENDLRDNTILIFMTDNGTATGEGVYNAGMRGKKTSLYEGGHRVPCFIRWPGGGLTGGKDVGGVTRSVDILPTLIELCNVQAPDGWRGDGLSLAPYLRQSRGPVPERLSVIQYGHLNDGHWGQTAKDTAAVLWQEWRLVHGHELYNIQRDPGQTQDVAADNEDLVKRLQEHYEGWWAAVGDTLTTYQPITLGSAAENPVRLCSADWAWAYVDNQSNLRGCVMDSGTWHVDVARSGRYSLTLRRWPEESGLGIAAPAPVMQGVDGSFPEGKALPVASAWLRAGQHEETQPVPPDATAQRFEMLLDQGPTTIKSWWYDADGKELAGAYYLTAERCE
;
A
#
# COMPACT_ATOMS: atom_id res chain seq x y z
N GLY A 1 1.13 -19.92 -16.19
CA GLY A 1 0.34 -19.55 -14.99
C GLY A 1 0.96 -18.34 -14.33
N MET A 2 0.22 -17.58 -13.51
CA MET A 2 0.66 -16.27 -13.01
C MET A 2 2.01 -16.28 -12.26
N ILE A 3 2.29 -17.34 -11.48
CA ILE A 3 3.59 -17.46 -10.77
C ILE A 3 4.76 -17.58 -11.77
N ALA A 4 4.61 -18.42 -12.80
CA ALA A 4 5.63 -18.55 -13.85
C ALA A 4 5.80 -17.26 -14.64
N ASN A 5 4.72 -16.49 -14.85
CA ASN A 5 4.81 -15.18 -15.51
C ASN A 5 5.67 -14.20 -14.70
N ILE A 6 5.52 -14.13 -13.38
CA ILE A 6 6.37 -13.30 -12.53
C ILE A 6 7.83 -13.76 -12.60
N ASP A 7 8.10 -15.07 -12.52
CA ASP A 7 9.45 -15.63 -12.63
C ASP A 7 10.11 -15.29 -13.98
N GLU A 8 9.38 -15.44 -15.09
CA GLU A 8 9.84 -15.06 -16.44
C GLU A 8 10.17 -13.57 -16.54
N ASN A 9 9.37 -12.70 -15.91
CA ASN A 9 9.65 -11.27 -15.88
C ASN A 9 10.83 -10.91 -14.97
N MET A 10 11.05 -11.63 -13.86
CA MET A 10 12.26 -11.50 -13.06
C MET A 10 13.50 -11.93 -13.86
N ALA A 11 13.40 -12.99 -14.66
CA ALA A 11 14.48 -13.40 -15.57
C ALA A 11 14.76 -12.36 -16.67
N ARG A 12 13.72 -11.67 -17.18
CA ARG A 12 13.89 -10.55 -18.12
C ARG A 12 14.61 -9.37 -17.47
N LEU A 13 14.23 -8.99 -16.25
CA LEU A 13 14.91 -7.95 -15.49
C LEU A 13 16.37 -8.32 -15.23
N GLU A 14 16.64 -9.57 -14.82
CA GLU A 14 18.00 -10.02 -14.55
C GLU A 14 18.88 -10.00 -15.80
N ARG A 15 18.36 -10.45 -16.96
CA ARG A 15 19.08 -10.34 -18.23
C ARG A 15 19.40 -8.88 -18.57
N PHE A 16 18.42 -7.98 -18.42
CA PHE A 16 18.64 -6.56 -18.65
C PHE A 16 19.77 -6.00 -17.77
N LEU A 17 19.80 -6.35 -16.48
CA LEU A 17 20.86 -5.91 -15.57
C LEU A 17 22.24 -6.46 -15.95
N ILE A 18 22.32 -7.69 -16.48
CA ILE A 18 23.56 -8.30 -16.97
C ILE A 18 24.03 -7.63 -18.25
N GLU A 19 23.15 -7.52 -19.25
CA GLU A 19 23.46 -6.98 -20.58
C GLU A 19 23.87 -5.51 -20.56
N ASN A 20 23.52 -4.78 -19.49
CA ASN A 20 23.87 -3.37 -19.30
C ASN A 20 24.94 -3.15 -18.22
N ASP A 21 25.63 -4.21 -17.76
CA ASP A 21 26.68 -4.13 -16.73
C ASP A 21 26.22 -3.48 -15.39
N LEU A 22 24.93 -3.54 -15.09
CA LEU A 22 24.32 -2.96 -13.89
C LEU A 22 24.22 -3.95 -12.72
N ARG A 23 24.25 -5.25 -13.02
CA ARG A 23 23.92 -6.31 -12.05
C ARG A 23 24.73 -6.23 -10.76
N ASP A 24 26.03 -6.03 -10.87
CA ASP A 24 26.91 -6.08 -9.71
C ASP A 24 26.69 -4.87 -8.79
N ASN A 25 26.31 -3.72 -9.34
CA ASN A 25 26.02 -2.49 -8.58
C ASN A 25 24.52 -2.27 -8.34
N THR A 26 23.71 -3.33 -8.38
CA THR A 26 22.26 -3.25 -8.13
C THR A 26 21.88 -4.12 -6.93
N ILE A 27 21.26 -3.50 -5.92
CA ILE A 27 20.56 -4.22 -4.85
C ILE A 27 19.19 -4.63 -5.42
N LEU A 28 18.98 -5.92 -5.63
CA LEU A 28 17.68 -6.48 -6.03
C LEU A 28 17.00 -7.09 -4.80
N ILE A 29 15.75 -6.68 -4.56
CA ILE A 29 14.88 -7.22 -3.51
C ILE A 29 13.66 -7.82 -4.19
N PHE A 30 13.42 -9.12 -3.97
CA PHE A 30 12.14 -9.76 -4.29
C PHE A 30 11.38 -9.99 -3.01
N MET A 31 10.14 -9.52 -2.91
CA MET A 31 9.24 -9.82 -1.80
C MET A 31 7.78 -9.71 -2.22
N THR A 32 6.87 -10.27 -1.43
CA THR A 32 5.42 -9.99 -1.54
C THR A 32 4.94 -9.14 -0.37
N ASP A 33 3.77 -8.53 -0.51
CA ASP A 33 3.17 -7.63 0.48
C ASP A 33 2.48 -8.38 1.63
N ASN A 34 1.82 -9.49 1.32
CA ASN A 34 1.08 -10.34 2.24
C ASN A 34 1.04 -11.80 1.73
N GLY A 35 0.49 -12.68 2.55
CA GLY A 35 0.14 -14.04 2.14
C GLY A 35 -0.87 -14.07 0.98
N THR A 36 -0.96 -15.19 0.28
CA THR A 36 -1.85 -15.34 -0.87
C THR A 36 -3.33 -15.25 -0.47
N ALA A 37 -4.16 -14.65 -1.33
CA ALA A 37 -5.61 -14.55 -1.13
C ALA A 37 -6.31 -15.93 -1.12
N THR A 38 -5.70 -16.96 -1.70
CA THR A 38 -6.22 -18.34 -1.71
C THR A 38 -5.78 -19.16 -0.50
N GLY A 39 -4.83 -18.68 0.31
CA GLY A 39 -4.22 -19.43 1.41
C GLY A 39 -3.79 -20.84 1.03
N GLU A 40 -4.20 -21.80 1.86
CA GLU A 40 -3.99 -23.25 1.74
C GLU A 40 -4.60 -23.87 0.48
N GLY A 41 -5.44 -23.15 -0.28
CA GLY A 41 -5.95 -23.60 -1.58
C GLY A 41 -4.87 -23.68 -2.67
N VAL A 42 -3.69 -23.10 -2.42
CA VAL A 42 -2.47 -23.26 -3.21
C VAL A 42 -1.29 -23.53 -2.27
N TYR A 43 -0.10 -23.76 -2.82
CA TYR A 43 1.09 -23.91 -1.98
C TYR A 43 1.35 -22.66 -1.14
N ASN A 44 1.34 -22.81 0.18
CA ASN A 44 1.68 -21.78 1.17
C ASN A 44 2.65 -22.33 2.24
N ALA A 45 3.41 -23.37 1.90
CA ALA A 45 4.35 -24.07 2.78
C ALA A 45 3.73 -24.68 4.06
N GLY A 46 2.45 -25.07 4.02
CA GLY A 46 1.77 -25.73 5.14
C GLY A 46 1.43 -24.78 6.29
N MET A 47 1.46 -23.48 6.03
CA MET A 47 1.10 -22.44 7.00
C MET A 47 -0.42 -22.29 7.07
N ARG A 48 -0.95 -21.88 8.22
CA ARG A 48 -2.39 -21.62 8.35
C ARG A 48 -2.77 -20.24 7.84
N GLY A 49 -3.93 -20.15 7.20
CA GLY A 49 -4.55 -18.87 6.83
C GLY A 49 -4.15 -18.33 5.46
N LYS A 50 -4.54 -17.08 5.21
CA LYS A 50 -4.46 -16.39 3.92
C LYS A 50 -4.35 -14.87 4.13
N LYS A 51 -4.27 -14.08 3.04
CA LYS A 51 -4.37 -12.61 3.10
C LYS A 51 -5.44 -12.18 4.13
N THR A 52 -5.11 -11.18 4.96
CA THR A 52 -5.90 -10.67 6.10
C THR A 52 -5.99 -11.58 7.33
N SER A 53 -5.19 -12.64 7.41
CA SER A 53 -5.14 -13.55 8.56
C SER A 53 -3.94 -13.27 9.47
N LEU A 54 -4.16 -13.41 10.79
CA LEU A 54 -3.12 -13.34 11.83
C LEU A 54 -2.21 -14.56 11.89
N TYR A 55 -2.59 -15.66 11.24
CA TYR A 55 -1.77 -16.87 11.13
C TYR A 55 -0.66 -16.68 10.07
N GLU A 56 0.40 -17.49 10.12
CA GLU A 56 1.63 -17.34 9.32
C GLU A 56 1.33 -17.22 7.81
N GLY A 57 0.34 -17.95 7.30
CA GLY A 57 -0.06 -17.90 5.89
C GLY A 57 -0.66 -16.57 5.43
N GLY A 58 -0.93 -15.63 6.35
CA GLY A 58 -1.43 -14.29 6.03
C GLY A 58 -0.36 -13.22 5.93
N HIS A 59 0.78 -13.36 6.62
CA HIS A 59 1.78 -12.28 6.75
C HIS A 59 3.24 -12.74 6.61
N ARG A 60 3.53 -14.04 6.69
CA ARG A 60 4.86 -14.57 6.37
C ARG A 60 4.98 -14.75 4.86
N VAL A 61 5.96 -14.08 4.28
CA VAL A 61 6.14 -13.94 2.83
C VAL A 61 7.59 -14.19 2.43
N PRO A 62 7.86 -14.63 1.18
CA PRO A 62 9.22 -14.71 0.68
C PRO A 62 9.87 -13.32 0.64
N CYS A 63 11.15 -13.25 0.99
CA CYS A 63 11.99 -12.06 0.81
C CYS A 63 13.40 -12.51 0.44
N PHE A 64 13.88 -12.12 -0.73
CA PHE A 64 15.24 -12.41 -1.21
C PHE A 64 15.96 -11.10 -1.53
N ILE A 65 17.22 -11.00 -1.11
CA ILE A 65 18.05 -9.82 -1.36
C ILE A 65 19.34 -10.27 -2.04
N ARG A 66 19.71 -9.60 -3.13
CA ARG A 66 20.94 -9.87 -3.89
C ARG A 66 21.67 -8.58 -4.20
N TRP A 67 22.98 -8.56 -3.98
CA TRP A 67 23.86 -7.46 -4.36
C TRP A 67 25.31 -7.95 -4.50
N PRO A 68 25.73 -8.38 -5.71
CA PRO A 68 27.04 -8.99 -5.90
C PRO A 68 28.21 -8.06 -5.55
N GLY A 69 28.19 -6.81 -6.01
CA GLY A 69 29.22 -5.81 -5.73
C GLY A 69 29.32 -5.41 -4.27
N GLY A 70 28.26 -5.61 -3.48
CA GLY A 70 28.27 -5.45 -2.02
C GLY A 70 28.62 -6.71 -1.25
N GLY A 71 29.06 -7.77 -1.94
CA GLY A 71 29.43 -9.06 -1.32
C GLY A 71 28.23 -9.92 -0.91
N LEU A 72 27.00 -9.53 -1.25
CA LEU A 72 25.80 -10.34 -1.03
C LEU A 72 25.67 -11.37 -2.15
N THR A 73 26.54 -12.39 -2.07
CA THR A 73 26.64 -13.50 -3.03
C THR A 73 26.38 -14.83 -2.31
N GLY A 74 25.88 -15.82 -3.07
CA GLY A 74 25.43 -17.10 -2.53
C GLY A 74 24.04 -17.04 -1.88
N GLY A 75 23.44 -18.21 -1.67
CA GLY A 75 22.17 -18.35 -0.95
C GLY A 75 22.41 -18.62 0.53
N LYS A 76 21.79 -17.82 1.40
CA LYS A 76 21.79 -18.03 2.84
C LYS A 76 20.53 -17.46 3.47
N ASP A 77 20.12 -18.05 4.59
CA ASP A 77 18.99 -17.56 5.37
C ASP A 77 19.44 -16.58 6.46
N VAL A 78 18.61 -15.58 6.73
CA VAL A 78 18.73 -14.71 7.90
C VAL A 78 17.73 -15.20 8.94
N GLY A 79 18.22 -15.80 10.03
CA GLY A 79 17.38 -16.33 11.09
C GLY A 79 16.81 -15.26 12.03
N GLY A 80 15.75 -15.60 12.76
CA GLY A 80 15.03 -14.71 13.69
C GLY A 80 13.83 -14.02 13.05
N VAL A 81 13.17 -13.13 13.79
CA VAL A 81 11.95 -12.43 13.34
C VAL A 81 12.31 -11.16 12.57
N THR A 82 12.17 -11.18 11.24
CA THR A 82 12.33 -10.01 10.35
C THR A 82 10.98 -9.42 9.94
N ARG A 83 10.95 -8.17 9.48
CA ARG A 83 9.74 -7.44 9.05
C ARG A 83 10.03 -6.61 7.80
N SER A 84 9.00 -6.28 7.03
CA SER A 84 9.12 -5.35 5.89
C SER A 84 9.70 -3.99 6.28
N VAL A 85 9.40 -3.50 7.50
CA VAL A 85 9.95 -2.24 8.03
C VAL A 85 11.47 -2.25 8.22
N ASP A 86 12.11 -3.43 8.23
CA ASP A 86 13.57 -3.55 8.31
C ASP A 86 14.27 -3.17 6.98
N ILE A 87 13.54 -3.17 5.85
CA ILE A 87 14.11 -2.89 4.53
C ILE A 87 14.65 -1.46 4.46
N LEU A 88 13.93 -0.47 4.98
CA LEU A 88 14.37 0.93 4.94
C LEU A 88 15.70 1.17 5.68
N PRO A 89 15.86 0.82 6.98
CA PRO A 89 17.15 0.97 7.66
C PRO A 89 18.25 0.12 7.03
N THR A 90 17.91 -1.05 6.48
CA THR A 90 18.87 -1.89 5.74
C THR A 90 19.39 -1.16 4.50
N LEU A 91 18.51 -0.55 3.70
CA LEU A 91 18.90 0.20 2.51
C LEU A 91 19.69 1.47 2.86
N ILE A 92 19.30 2.18 3.93
CA ILE A 92 20.06 3.31 4.44
C ILE A 92 21.53 2.90 4.72
N GLU A 93 21.74 1.79 5.41
CA GLU A 93 23.09 1.30 5.71
C GLU A 93 23.82 0.72 4.49
N LEU A 94 23.14 -0.05 3.63
CA LEU A 94 23.76 -0.65 2.44
C LEU A 94 24.18 0.42 1.42
N CYS A 95 23.37 1.46 1.25
CA CYS A 95 23.62 2.56 0.32
C CYS A 95 24.44 3.70 0.94
N ASN A 96 24.83 3.61 2.22
CA ASN A 96 25.55 4.66 2.95
C ASN A 96 24.84 6.03 2.89
N VAL A 97 23.52 6.02 2.99
CA VAL A 97 22.69 7.23 3.02
C VAL A 97 22.70 7.80 4.44
N GLN A 98 22.81 9.12 4.57
CA GLN A 98 22.64 9.76 5.87
C GLN A 98 21.14 9.95 6.13
N ALA A 99 20.64 9.34 7.20
CA ALA A 99 19.29 9.61 7.66
C ALA A 99 19.20 11.05 8.19
N PRO A 100 18.08 11.76 7.98
CA PRO A 100 17.87 13.09 8.57
C PRO A 100 18.01 13.06 10.10
N ASP A 101 18.43 14.20 10.67
CA ASP A 101 18.52 14.35 12.13
C ASP A 101 17.19 14.03 12.80
N GLY A 102 17.23 13.18 13.83
CA GLY A 102 16.05 12.78 14.58
C GLY A 102 15.18 11.71 13.93
N TRP A 103 15.54 11.19 12.74
CA TRP A 103 14.85 10.04 12.15
C TRP A 103 14.89 8.83 13.10
N ARG A 104 13.73 8.22 13.33
CA ARG A 104 13.57 6.98 14.09
C ARG A 104 12.66 6.05 13.29
N GLY A 105 13.18 4.93 12.82
CA GLY A 105 12.38 3.86 12.23
C GLY A 105 12.10 2.76 13.26
N ASP A 106 11.02 2.00 13.03
CA ASP A 106 10.68 0.81 13.83
C ASP A 106 11.46 -0.44 13.41
N GLY A 107 12.15 -0.37 12.27
CA GLY A 107 12.93 -1.47 11.71
C GLY A 107 14.35 -1.56 12.27
N LEU A 108 14.92 -2.75 12.16
CA LEU A 108 16.35 -2.99 12.42
C LEU A 108 17.09 -3.18 11.09
N SER A 109 18.31 -2.67 10.98
CA SER A 109 19.13 -2.93 9.77
C SER A 109 19.55 -4.40 9.72
N LEU A 110 19.25 -5.05 8.59
CA LEU A 110 19.67 -6.43 8.29
C LEU A 110 21.07 -6.48 7.69
N ALA A 111 21.66 -5.34 7.31
CA ALA A 111 22.93 -5.29 6.59
C ALA A 111 24.09 -6.04 7.30
N PRO A 112 24.25 -5.99 8.65
CA PRO A 112 25.27 -6.79 9.34
C PRO A 112 25.09 -8.30 9.17
N TYR A 113 23.84 -8.77 9.16
CA TYR A 113 23.47 -10.19 9.04
C TYR A 113 23.52 -10.67 7.58
N LEU A 114 23.20 -9.78 6.64
CA LEU A 114 23.37 -10.00 5.21
C LEU A 114 24.84 -10.07 4.80
N ARG A 115 25.74 -9.28 5.41
CA ARG A 115 27.18 -9.30 5.09
C ARG A 115 27.92 -10.42 5.80
N GLN A 116 27.71 -10.55 7.10
CA GLN A 116 28.48 -11.46 7.94
C GLN A 116 27.47 -12.45 8.52
N SER A 117 27.65 -13.75 8.25
CA SER A 117 26.79 -14.81 8.79
C SER A 117 26.98 -14.93 10.30
N ARG A 118 26.52 -13.93 11.06
CA ARG A 118 26.74 -13.73 12.50
C ARG A 118 25.68 -14.40 13.39
N GLY A 119 24.93 -15.36 12.85
CA GLY A 119 23.77 -15.94 13.52
C GLY A 119 22.49 -15.14 13.28
N PRO A 120 21.42 -15.40 14.06
CA PRO A 120 20.13 -14.75 13.88
C PRO A 120 20.17 -13.24 14.20
N VAL A 121 19.18 -12.50 13.71
CA VAL A 121 18.94 -11.11 14.12
C VAL A 121 18.65 -11.04 15.63
N PRO A 122 18.82 -9.86 16.29
CA PRO A 122 18.57 -9.73 17.71
C PRO A 122 17.13 -10.10 18.03
N GLU A 123 16.93 -10.69 19.21
CA GLU A 123 15.59 -11.01 19.66
C GLU A 123 14.72 -9.76 19.76
N ARG A 124 13.50 -9.85 19.23
CA ARG A 124 12.47 -8.83 19.38
C ARG A 124 11.10 -9.46 19.42
N LEU A 125 10.19 -8.75 20.06
CA LEU A 125 8.77 -8.99 19.96
C LEU A 125 8.21 -8.10 18.84
N SER A 126 7.32 -8.64 18.03
CA SER A 126 6.71 -7.92 16.91
C SER A 126 5.20 -8.09 16.95
N VAL A 127 4.47 -7.00 16.73
CA VAL A 127 3.02 -7.02 16.65
C VAL A 127 2.57 -7.01 15.18
N ILE A 128 1.68 -7.93 14.83
CA ILE A 128 0.85 -7.88 13.63
C ILE A 128 -0.53 -7.45 14.10
N GLN A 129 -1.02 -6.32 13.62
CA GLN A 129 -2.35 -5.81 13.92
C GLN A 129 -3.10 -5.69 12.60
N TYR A 130 -4.27 -6.33 12.50
CA TYR A 130 -5.21 -6.02 11.44
C TYR A 130 -6.33 -5.14 11.98
N GLY A 131 -6.77 -4.24 11.11
CA GLY A 131 -7.86 -3.31 11.38
C GLY A 131 -7.83 -2.24 10.33
N HIS A 132 -8.91 -2.15 9.56
CA HIS A 132 -9.18 -1.12 8.55
C HIS A 132 -10.67 -1.21 8.24
N LEU A 133 -11.50 -1.28 9.29
CA LEU A 133 -12.94 -1.15 9.11
C LEU A 133 -13.19 0.30 8.71
N ASN A 134 -13.66 0.45 7.48
CA ASN A 134 -14.08 1.72 6.92
C ASN A 134 -15.62 1.73 6.85
N ASP A 135 -16.28 1.61 8.00
CA ASP A 135 -17.73 1.71 8.19
C ASP A 135 -18.16 3.08 8.73
N GLY A 136 -17.72 4.15 8.06
CA GLY A 136 -18.02 5.54 8.44
C GLY A 136 -17.06 6.15 9.48
N HIS A 137 -16.11 5.37 10.01
CA HIS A 137 -15.02 5.83 10.88
C HIS A 137 -13.68 5.35 10.34
N TRP A 138 -12.70 6.25 10.20
CA TRP A 138 -11.43 5.89 9.56
C TRP A 138 -10.57 5.02 10.48
N GLY A 139 -10.10 3.90 9.93
CA GLY A 139 -9.08 3.08 10.59
C GLY A 139 -9.54 2.39 11.86
N GLN A 140 -10.84 2.09 12.02
CA GLN A 140 -11.30 1.38 13.21
C GLN A 140 -10.64 -0.01 13.26
N THR A 141 -9.95 -0.23 14.38
CA THR A 141 -9.11 -1.40 14.60
C THR A 141 -9.49 -2.03 15.94
N ALA A 142 -9.94 -3.28 15.90
CA ALA A 142 -10.26 -4.02 17.11
C ALA A 142 -8.97 -4.54 17.76
N LYS A 143 -8.84 -4.28 19.07
CA LYS A 143 -7.64 -4.60 19.86
C LYS A 143 -7.33 -6.11 19.88
N ASP A 144 -8.31 -6.98 19.72
CA ASP A 144 -8.13 -8.44 19.72
C ASP A 144 -7.77 -9.01 18.34
N THR A 145 -7.74 -8.18 17.29
CA THR A 145 -7.34 -8.61 15.94
C THR A 145 -5.82 -8.47 15.75
N ALA A 146 -5.08 -9.09 16.66
CA ALA A 146 -3.62 -8.97 16.74
C ALA A 146 -2.90 -10.31 16.96
N ALA A 147 -1.63 -10.35 16.58
CA ALA A 147 -0.70 -11.40 16.92
C ALA A 147 0.64 -10.83 17.41
N VAL A 148 1.24 -11.48 18.41
CA VAL A 148 2.58 -11.17 18.92
C VAL A 148 3.53 -12.28 18.52
N LEU A 149 4.59 -11.92 17.82
CA LEU A 149 5.63 -12.80 17.32
C LEU A 149 6.87 -12.65 18.20
N TRP A 150 7.39 -13.76 18.71
CA TRP A 150 8.68 -13.79 19.40
C TRP A 150 9.36 -15.12 19.15
N GLN A 151 10.52 -15.10 18.50
CA GLN A 151 11.23 -16.31 18.05
C GLN A 151 10.28 -17.26 17.28
N GLU A 152 10.14 -18.52 17.69
CA GLU A 152 9.19 -19.49 17.15
C GLU A 152 7.76 -19.39 17.71
N TRP A 153 7.50 -18.50 18.65
CA TRP A 153 6.22 -18.38 19.34
C TRP A 153 5.30 -17.35 18.67
N ARG A 154 4.02 -17.69 18.58
CA ARG A 154 2.94 -16.83 18.07
C ARG A 154 1.81 -16.80 19.07
N LEU A 155 1.59 -15.66 19.72
CA LEU A 155 0.36 -15.41 20.47
C LEU A 155 -0.65 -14.77 19.52
N VAL A 156 -1.72 -15.48 19.18
CA VAL A 156 -2.77 -15.02 18.26
C VAL A 156 -4.03 -14.71 19.06
N HIS A 157 -4.72 -13.63 18.71
CA HIS A 157 -5.93 -13.15 19.39
C HIS A 157 -5.76 -12.89 20.90
N GLY A 158 -4.51 -12.78 21.36
CA GLY A 158 -4.17 -12.61 22.76
C GLY A 158 -4.35 -13.86 23.64
N HIS A 159 -4.74 -15.01 23.10
CA HIS A 159 -5.03 -16.21 23.91
C HIS A 159 -4.62 -17.55 23.29
N GLU A 160 -4.42 -17.65 21.97
CA GLU A 160 -3.93 -18.86 21.32
C GLU A 160 -2.41 -18.81 21.20
N LEU A 161 -1.68 -19.83 21.64
CA LEU A 161 -0.22 -19.87 21.56
C LEU A 161 0.27 -21.03 20.70
N TYR A 162 1.09 -20.73 19.69
CA TYR A 162 1.65 -21.72 18.78
C TYR A 162 3.18 -21.67 18.71
N ASN A 163 3.80 -22.84 18.52
CA ASN A 163 5.23 -22.97 18.18
C ASN A 163 5.39 -23.31 16.70
N ILE A 164 5.73 -22.33 15.87
CA ILE A 164 5.72 -22.48 14.40
C ILE A 164 6.88 -23.32 13.84
N GLN A 165 7.90 -23.65 14.65
CA GLN A 165 8.95 -24.59 14.22
C GLN A 165 8.45 -26.04 14.28
N ARG A 166 7.62 -26.35 15.28
CA ARG A 166 7.04 -27.70 15.46
C ARG A 166 5.70 -27.86 14.76
N ASP A 167 4.94 -26.77 14.66
CA ASP A 167 3.60 -26.72 14.10
C ASP A 167 3.43 -25.49 13.18
N PRO A 168 3.99 -25.52 11.95
CA PRO A 168 3.84 -24.44 10.97
C PRO A 168 2.37 -24.15 10.62
N GLY A 169 1.51 -25.18 10.72
CA GLY A 169 0.08 -25.08 10.47
C GLY A 169 -0.72 -24.51 11.64
N GLN A 170 -0.09 -24.17 12.78
CA GLN A 170 -0.76 -23.58 13.94
C GLN A 170 -2.07 -24.30 14.29
N THR A 171 -1.96 -25.63 14.42
CA THR A 171 -3.04 -26.58 14.67
C THR A 171 -3.15 -27.00 16.14
N GLN A 172 -2.08 -26.83 16.92
CA GLN A 172 -2.01 -27.19 18.34
C GLN A 172 -1.79 -25.95 19.19
N ASP A 173 -2.86 -25.45 19.79
CA ASP A 173 -2.78 -24.41 20.81
C ASP A 173 -2.19 -24.98 22.10
N VAL A 174 -1.07 -24.40 22.55
CA VAL A 174 -0.36 -24.81 23.76
C VAL A 174 -0.38 -23.73 24.85
N ALA A 175 -1.30 -22.76 24.76
CA ALA A 175 -1.40 -21.65 25.71
C ALA A 175 -1.57 -22.11 27.17
N ALA A 176 -2.41 -23.12 27.41
CA ALA A 176 -2.69 -23.64 28.75
C ALA A 176 -1.45 -24.24 29.44
N ASP A 177 -0.49 -24.76 28.67
CA ASP A 177 0.75 -25.33 29.19
C ASP A 177 1.88 -24.28 29.30
N ASN A 178 1.64 -23.03 28.88
CA ASN A 178 2.67 -21.99 28.75
C ASN A 178 2.17 -20.61 29.25
N GLU A 179 1.42 -20.58 30.34
CA GLU A 179 0.76 -19.37 30.86
C GLU A 179 1.72 -18.19 31.08
N ASP A 180 2.93 -18.44 31.61
CA ASP A 180 3.95 -17.40 31.81
C ASP A 180 4.39 -16.75 30.49
N LEU A 181 4.50 -17.54 29.43
CA LEU A 181 4.86 -17.05 28.11
C LEU A 181 3.69 -16.26 27.50
N VAL A 182 2.45 -16.76 27.61
CA VAL A 182 1.25 -16.03 27.19
C VAL A 182 1.21 -14.65 27.86
N LYS A 183 1.38 -14.60 29.18
CA LYS A 183 1.39 -13.36 29.95
C LYS A 183 2.46 -12.38 29.47
N ARG A 184 3.70 -12.86 29.25
CA ARG A 184 4.79 -12.04 28.74
C ARG A 184 4.45 -11.41 27.37
N LEU A 185 3.86 -12.18 26.47
CA LEU A 185 3.50 -11.70 25.13
C LEU A 185 2.31 -10.72 25.19
N GLN A 186 1.33 -10.96 26.07
CA GLN A 186 0.23 -10.03 26.34
C GLN A 186 0.73 -8.70 26.90
N GLU A 187 1.64 -8.72 27.89
CA GLU A 187 2.22 -7.51 28.49
C GLU A 187 2.94 -6.66 27.43
N HIS A 188 3.67 -7.29 26.51
CA HIS A 188 4.29 -6.57 25.39
C HIS A 188 3.24 -5.93 24.48
N TYR A 189 2.17 -6.66 24.15
CA TYR A 189 1.09 -6.13 23.33
C TYR A 189 0.38 -4.94 23.97
N GLU A 190 0.10 -5.01 25.27
CA GLU A 190 -0.50 -3.90 26.01
C GLU A 190 0.38 -2.63 25.97
N GLY A 191 1.70 -2.79 26.14
CA GLY A 191 2.65 -1.70 25.99
C GLY A 191 2.67 -1.11 24.57
N TRP A 192 2.65 -1.97 23.54
CA TRP A 192 2.57 -1.53 22.15
C TRP A 192 1.26 -0.79 21.86
N TRP A 193 0.12 -1.35 22.27
CA TRP A 193 -1.21 -0.76 22.05
C TRP A 193 -1.34 0.59 22.75
N ALA A 194 -0.84 0.72 23.98
CA ALA A 194 -0.84 2.00 24.70
C ALA A 194 0.01 3.07 23.99
N ALA A 195 1.06 2.67 23.26
CA ALA A 195 1.93 3.59 22.55
C ALA A 195 1.36 4.08 21.21
N VAL A 196 0.59 3.25 20.49
CA VAL A 196 0.14 3.58 19.12
C VAL A 196 -1.37 3.55 18.90
N GLY A 197 -2.15 2.95 19.80
CA GLY A 197 -3.59 2.69 19.61
C GLY A 197 -4.40 3.95 19.28
N ASP A 198 -4.10 5.07 19.94
CA ASP A 198 -4.76 6.37 19.69
C ASP A 198 -4.40 6.97 18.33
N THR A 199 -3.30 6.54 17.71
CA THR A 199 -2.84 7.03 16.40
C THR A 199 -3.37 6.19 15.23
N LEU A 200 -3.87 4.96 15.48
CA LEU A 200 -4.33 4.05 14.43
C LEU A 200 -5.54 4.59 13.64
N THR A 201 -6.33 5.47 14.25
CA THR A 201 -7.47 6.15 13.61
C THR A 201 -7.10 7.49 12.97
N THR A 202 -5.83 7.91 13.09
CA THR A 202 -5.35 9.14 12.45
C THR A 202 -5.25 8.93 10.95
N TYR A 203 -6.06 9.66 10.19
CA TYR A 203 -5.97 9.68 8.74
C TYR A 203 -4.60 10.21 8.30
N GLN A 204 -3.98 9.55 7.33
CA GLN A 204 -2.69 9.96 6.76
C GLN A 204 -2.92 10.56 5.36
N PRO A 205 -3.06 11.90 5.26
CA PRO A 205 -3.40 12.54 4.00
C PRO A 205 -2.22 12.64 3.03
N ILE A 206 -2.56 12.63 1.75
CA ILE A 206 -1.61 12.93 0.68
C ILE A 206 -1.31 14.44 0.72
N THR A 207 -0.04 14.79 0.75
CA THR A 207 0.40 16.18 0.81
C THR A 207 0.32 16.85 -0.55
N LEU A 208 -0.26 18.05 -0.64
CA LEU A 208 -0.29 18.88 -1.85
C LEU A 208 0.64 20.10 -1.71
N GLY A 209 1.23 20.54 -2.82
CA GLY A 209 2.02 21.78 -2.89
C GLY A 209 3.38 21.72 -2.20
N SER A 210 3.90 20.52 -1.93
CA SER A 210 5.29 20.30 -1.54
C SER A 210 6.23 20.54 -2.72
N ALA A 211 7.41 21.12 -2.48
CA ALA A 211 8.42 21.25 -3.53
C ALA A 211 9.04 19.90 -3.94
N ALA A 212 8.87 18.85 -3.13
CA ALA A 212 9.39 17.51 -3.43
C ALA A 212 8.56 16.79 -4.50
N GLU A 213 7.26 17.11 -4.62
CA GLU A 213 6.34 16.54 -5.59
C GLU A 213 5.25 17.56 -5.90
N ASN A 214 5.40 18.26 -7.03
CA ASN A 214 4.42 19.19 -7.59
C ASN A 214 4.54 19.16 -9.12
N PRO A 215 3.52 18.72 -9.86
CA PRO A 215 2.18 18.36 -9.40
C PRO A 215 2.10 17.02 -8.65
N VAL A 216 1.04 16.85 -7.85
CA VAL A 216 0.68 15.58 -7.20
C VAL A 216 -0.48 14.94 -7.95
N ARG A 217 -0.43 13.62 -8.15
CA ARG A 217 -1.53 12.85 -8.76
C ARG A 217 -2.29 12.08 -7.68
N LEU A 218 -3.60 12.30 -7.64
CA LEU A 218 -4.58 11.55 -6.87
C LEU A 218 -5.43 10.68 -7.82
N CYS A 219 -5.96 9.59 -7.32
CA CYS A 219 -6.87 8.70 -8.04
C CYS A 219 -8.00 8.20 -7.13
N SER A 220 -8.98 7.52 -7.72
CA SER A 220 -10.13 6.99 -6.98
C SER A 220 -9.80 5.86 -6.00
N ALA A 221 -8.57 5.31 -6.03
CA ALA A 221 -8.09 4.41 -4.97
C ALA A 221 -7.73 5.16 -3.67
N ASP A 222 -7.47 6.47 -3.77
CA ASP A 222 -7.19 7.34 -2.62
C ASP A 222 -8.48 7.87 -1.96
N TRP A 223 -9.64 7.55 -2.54
CA TRP A 223 -10.93 7.95 -2.02
C TRP A 223 -11.23 7.28 -0.69
N ALA A 224 -11.66 8.09 0.28
CA ALA A 224 -12.32 7.56 1.46
C ALA A 224 -13.74 7.09 1.09
N TRP A 225 -14.12 5.91 1.59
CA TRP A 225 -15.47 5.33 1.58
C TRP A 225 -16.05 4.89 0.22
N ALA A 226 -15.30 5.02 -0.87
CA ALA A 226 -15.72 4.59 -2.20
C ALA A 226 -14.74 3.57 -2.76
N TYR A 227 -15.27 2.53 -3.41
CA TYR A 227 -14.47 1.43 -3.96
C TYR A 227 -14.50 1.46 -5.49
N VAL A 228 -13.60 2.26 -6.06
CA VAL A 228 -13.40 2.39 -7.52
C VAL A 228 -11.90 2.34 -7.80
N ASP A 229 -11.29 1.17 -7.61
CA ASP A 229 -9.82 1.01 -7.59
C ASP A 229 -9.28 0.08 -8.70
N ASN A 230 -10.16 -0.47 -9.54
CA ASN A 230 -9.79 -1.45 -10.57
C ASN A 230 -10.41 -1.14 -11.93
N GLN A 231 -9.85 -1.75 -12.98
CA GLN A 231 -10.25 -1.53 -14.36
C GLN A 231 -11.72 -1.85 -14.62
N SER A 232 -12.29 -2.87 -13.96
CA SER A 232 -13.71 -3.19 -14.12
C SER A 232 -14.61 -2.06 -13.63
N ASN A 233 -14.26 -1.41 -12.52
CA ASN A 233 -15.03 -0.27 -12.01
C ASN A 233 -14.91 0.97 -12.91
N LEU A 234 -13.68 1.33 -13.29
CA LEU A 234 -13.41 2.50 -14.14
C LEU A 234 -14.09 2.39 -15.51
N ARG A 235 -13.98 1.21 -16.14
CA ARG A 235 -14.58 0.90 -17.45
C ARG A 235 -16.08 0.71 -17.38
N GLY A 236 -16.59 0.27 -16.23
CA GLY A 236 -18.01 0.06 -15.97
C GLY A 236 -18.82 1.32 -15.67
N CYS A 237 -18.15 2.46 -15.46
CA CYS A 237 -18.72 3.72 -14.95
C CYS A 237 -19.44 3.52 -13.60
N VAL A 238 -18.73 3.00 -12.60
CA VAL A 238 -19.30 2.93 -11.24
C VAL A 238 -19.68 4.35 -10.80
N MET A 239 -20.97 4.53 -10.49
CA MET A 239 -21.56 5.81 -10.10
C MET A 239 -21.34 6.05 -8.61
N ASP A 240 -20.10 6.34 -8.27
CA ASP A 240 -19.67 6.68 -6.92
C ASP A 240 -18.67 7.84 -6.97
N SER A 241 -18.55 8.56 -5.86
CA SER A 241 -17.59 9.66 -5.69
C SER A 241 -17.20 9.73 -4.22
N GLY A 242 -16.04 9.18 -3.93
CA GLY A 242 -15.42 9.32 -2.62
C GLY A 242 -14.70 10.65 -2.45
N THR A 243 -14.14 10.84 -1.26
CA THR A 243 -13.47 12.08 -0.88
C THR A 243 -11.97 11.86 -0.82
N TRP A 244 -11.19 12.71 -1.47
CA TRP A 244 -9.77 12.80 -1.19
C TRP A 244 -9.57 13.65 0.06
N HIS A 245 -8.87 13.10 1.05
CA HIS A 245 -8.40 13.86 2.19
C HIS A 245 -6.93 14.17 1.96
N VAL A 246 -6.59 15.46 2.03
CA VAL A 246 -5.28 15.97 1.62
C VAL A 246 -4.75 16.94 2.67
N ASP A 247 -3.44 17.12 2.71
CA ASP A 247 -2.79 18.13 3.55
C ASP A 247 -2.05 19.13 2.68
N VAL A 248 -2.52 20.38 2.69
CA VAL A 248 -1.96 21.43 1.86
C VAL A 248 -0.73 21.99 2.55
N ALA A 249 0.46 21.69 2.01
CA ALA A 249 1.72 22.10 2.64
C ALA A 249 1.90 23.62 2.67
N ARG A 250 1.31 24.34 1.69
CA ARG A 250 1.42 25.80 1.54
C ARG A 250 0.14 26.39 0.99
N SER A 251 -0.36 27.45 1.61
CA SER A 251 -1.45 28.24 1.01
C SER A 251 -1.04 28.76 -0.37
N GLY A 252 -2.01 28.89 -1.26
CA GLY A 252 -1.75 29.43 -2.60
C GLY A 252 -2.83 29.10 -3.59
N ARG A 253 -2.58 29.46 -4.85
CA ARG A 253 -3.42 29.08 -5.99
C ARG A 253 -3.00 27.70 -6.48
N TYR A 254 -3.98 26.83 -6.64
CA TYR A 254 -3.80 25.48 -7.16
C TYR A 254 -4.60 25.27 -8.43
N SER A 255 -3.94 24.70 -9.43
CA SER A 255 -4.57 24.13 -10.61
C SER A 255 -4.99 22.70 -10.30
N LEU A 256 -6.30 22.45 -10.27
CA LEU A 256 -6.91 21.16 -10.00
C LEU A 256 -7.49 20.61 -11.30
N THR A 257 -6.81 19.63 -11.90
CA THR A 257 -7.17 19.06 -13.20
C THR A 257 -7.81 17.69 -13.04
N LEU A 258 -9.13 17.62 -13.22
CA LEU A 258 -9.94 16.40 -13.15
C LEU A 258 -9.87 15.62 -14.46
N ARG A 259 -9.76 14.29 -14.36
CA ARG A 259 -9.88 13.37 -15.50
C ARG A 259 -10.70 12.14 -15.11
N ARG A 260 -11.34 11.53 -16.10
CA ARG A 260 -11.95 10.22 -15.96
C ARG A 260 -10.96 9.10 -16.26
N TRP A 261 -10.12 9.28 -17.28
CA TRP A 261 -9.10 8.33 -17.69
C TRP A 261 -7.71 8.80 -17.25
N PRO A 262 -6.74 7.89 -17.07
CA PRO A 262 -5.37 8.31 -16.81
C PRO A 262 -4.86 9.15 -17.98
N GLU A 263 -4.06 10.18 -17.67
CA GLU A 263 -3.56 11.16 -18.63
C GLU A 263 -2.89 10.52 -19.85
N GLU A 264 -2.12 9.45 -19.59
CA GLU A 264 -1.35 8.70 -20.56
C GLU A 264 -2.21 8.01 -21.63
N SER A 265 -3.51 7.82 -21.36
CA SER A 265 -4.43 7.23 -22.33
C SER A 265 -4.88 8.18 -23.43
N GLY A 266 -4.83 9.50 -23.19
CA GLY A 266 -5.36 10.53 -24.09
C GLY A 266 -6.88 10.45 -24.36
N LEU A 267 -7.62 9.62 -23.62
CA LEU A 267 -9.06 9.44 -23.83
C LEU A 267 -9.86 10.65 -23.32
N GLY A 268 -10.92 11.02 -24.05
CA GLY A 268 -11.87 12.05 -23.64
C GLY A 268 -12.66 11.65 -22.38
N ILE A 269 -13.06 12.63 -21.56
CA ILE A 269 -13.84 12.42 -20.33
C ILE A 269 -15.12 11.63 -20.63
N ALA A 270 -15.84 12.00 -21.70
CA ALA A 270 -17.07 11.32 -22.10
C ALA A 270 -16.84 10.01 -22.87
N ALA A 271 -15.61 9.76 -23.35
CA ALA A 271 -15.32 8.69 -24.29
C ALA A 271 -15.39 7.29 -23.66
N PRO A 272 -15.74 6.25 -24.44
CA PRO A 272 -15.50 4.87 -24.04
C PRO A 272 -13.99 4.59 -23.99
N ALA A 273 -13.62 3.45 -23.40
CA ALA A 273 -12.25 2.95 -23.47
C ALA A 273 -12.15 1.76 -24.43
N PRO A 274 -11.17 1.72 -25.34
CA PRO A 274 -11.02 0.60 -26.27
C PRO A 274 -10.70 -0.69 -25.52
N VAL A 275 -11.03 -1.84 -26.11
CA VAL A 275 -10.64 -3.16 -25.58
C VAL A 275 -9.16 -3.17 -25.24
N MET A 276 -8.83 -3.59 -24.02
CA MET A 276 -7.44 -3.70 -23.57
C MET A 276 -7.05 -5.18 -23.56
N GLN A 277 -5.97 -5.51 -24.26
CA GLN A 277 -5.35 -6.82 -24.22
C GLN A 277 -4.15 -6.76 -23.27
N GLY A 278 -4.29 -7.36 -22.10
CA GLY A 278 -3.22 -7.55 -21.14
C GLY A 278 -2.50 -8.88 -21.34
N VAL A 279 -1.40 -9.07 -20.62
CA VAL A 279 -0.60 -10.30 -20.69
C VAL A 279 -1.37 -11.51 -20.14
N ASP A 280 -2.24 -11.30 -19.14
CA ASP A 280 -2.97 -12.35 -18.44
C ASP A 280 -4.49 -12.31 -18.69
N GLY A 281 -4.97 -11.54 -19.67
CA GLY A 281 -6.39 -11.45 -20.01
C GLY A 281 -6.77 -10.18 -20.76
N SER A 282 -8.05 -10.07 -21.12
CA SER A 282 -8.59 -8.91 -21.84
C SER A 282 -9.65 -8.19 -21.02
N PHE A 283 -9.65 -6.87 -21.03
CA PHE A 283 -10.78 -6.07 -20.57
C PHE A 283 -11.68 -5.70 -21.76
N PRO A 284 -13.01 -5.91 -21.64
CA PRO A 284 -13.96 -5.51 -22.68
C PRO A 284 -13.99 -4.00 -22.83
N GLU A 285 -14.55 -3.51 -23.93
CA GLU A 285 -14.78 -2.07 -24.16
C GLU A 285 -15.42 -1.39 -22.93
N GLY A 286 -14.87 -0.25 -22.53
CA GLY A 286 -15.41 0.57 -21.45
C GLY A 286 -16.56 1.45 -21.93
N LYS A 287 -17.51 1.78 -21.06
CA LYS A 287 -18.70 2.56 -21.43
C LYS A 287 -18.36 4.03 -21.68
N ALA A 288 -19.12 4.70 -22.54
CA ALA A 288 -19.15 6.16 -22.58
C ALA A 288 -19.90 6.72 -21.37
N LEU A 289 -19.67 7.98 -21.03
CA LEU A 289 -20.36 8.70 -19.96
C LEU A 289 -20.82 10.06 -20.51
N PRO A 290 -22.12 10.40 -20.49
CA PRO A 290 -22.64 11.61 -21.15
C PRO A 290 -22.36 12.88 -20.32
N VAL A 291 -21.08 13.17 -20.05
CA VAL A 291 -20.66 14.29 -19.21
C VAL A 291 -20.92 15.61 -19.93
N ALA A 292 -21.62 16.52 -19.26
CA ALA A 292 -21.89 17.89 -19.72
C ALA A 292 -21.27 18.95 -18.79
N SER A 293 -21.11 18.66 -17.50
CA SER A 293 -20.47 19.57 -16.55
C SER A 293 -19.73 18.82 -15.45
N ALA A 294 -18.84 19.54 -14.77
CA ALA A 294 -18.06 19.05 -13.65
C ALA A 294 -18.26 19.97 -12.45
N TRP A 295 -18.50 19.39 -11.29
CA TRP A 295 -18.44 20.08 -10.02
C TRP A 295 -17.18 19.65 -9.27
N LEU A 296 -16.53 20.61 -8.63
CA LEU A 296 -15.40 20.39 -7.75
C LEU A 296 -15.60 21.18 -6.47
N ARG A 297 -15.41 20.54 -5.32
CA ARG A 297 -15.22 21.21 -4.04
C ARG A 297 -13.83 20.89 -3.51
N ALA A 298 -13.08 21.93 -3.16
CA ALA A 298 -11.78 21.82 -2.51
C ALA A 298 -11.74 22.79 -1.32
N GLY A 299 -11.67 22.22 -0.10
CA GLY A 299 -11.83 22.99 1.13
C GLY A 299 -13.17 23.72 1.20
N GLN A 300 -13.12 25.04 1.35
CA GLN A 300 -14.31 25.90 1.47
C GLN A 300 -14.81 26.42 0.11
N HIS A 301 -14.10 26.10 -0.98
CA HIS A 301 -14.44 26.55 -2.32
C HIS A 301 -15.13 25.43 -3.09
N GLU A 302 -16.18 25.78 -3.83
CA GLU A 302 -16.81 24.90 -4.79
C GLU A 302 -17.18 25.64 -6.06
N GLU A 303 -17.11 24.93 -7.19
CA GLU A 303 -17.40 25.49 -8.50
C GLU A 303 -17.96 24.40 -9.42
N THR A 304 -18.86 24.78 -10.32
CA THR A 304 -19.32 23.94 -11.43
C THR A 304 -18.94 24.61 -12.75
N GLN A 305 -18.31 23.85 -13.65
CA GLN A 305 -17.92 24.31 -14.98
C GLN A 305 -18.49 23.39 -16.08
N PRO A 306 -18.89 23.92 -17.24
CA PRO A 306 -19.25 23.08 -18.39
C PRO A 306 -18.01 22.32 -18.89
N VAL A 307 -18.22 21.07 -19.30
CA VAL A 307 -17.18 20.21 -19.87
C VAL A 307 -17.38 20.15 -21.38
N PRO A 308 -16.42 20.60 -22.19
CA PRO A 308 -16.49 20.46 -23.64
C PRO A 308 -16.61 18.98 -24.06
N PRO A 309 -17.38 18.63 -25.11
CA PRO A 309 -17.59 17.23 -25.51
C PRO A 309 -16.30 16.44 -25.79
N ASP A 310 -15.27 17.10 -26.32
CA ASP A 310 -13.99 16.49 -26.69
C ASP A 310 -12.90 16.69 -25.61
N ALA A 311 -13.26 17.19 -24.43
CA ALA A 311 -12.30 17.44 -23.36
C ALA A 311 -11.73 16.12 -22.82
N THR A 312 -10.41 16.06 -22.67
CA THR A 312 -9.69 14.96 -21.99
C THR A 312 -9.49 15.24 -20.51
N ALA A 313 -9.64 16.50 -20.09
CA ALA A 313 -9.52 16.95 -18.72
C ALA A 313 -10.36 18.21 -18.47
N GLN A 314 -10.76 18.45 -17.21
CA GLN A 314 -11.41 19.69 -16.78
C GLN A 314 -10.57 20.33 -15.68
N ARG A 315 -10.20 21.59 -15.85
CA ARG A 315 -9.31 22.31 -14.93
C ARG A 315 -10.07 23.37 -14.14
N PHE A 316 -9.76 23.44 -12.85
CA PHE A 316 -10.20 24.47 -11.93
C PHE A 316 -9.00 25.18 -11.33
N GLU A 317 -9.14 26.48 -11.06
CA GLU A 317 -8.13 27.28 -10.38
C GLU A 317 -8.71 27.71 -9.03
N MET A 318 -8.23 27.12 -7.94
CA MET A 318 -8.79 27.34 -6.60
C MET A 318 -7.73 27.80 -5.63
N LEU A 319 -8.12 28.67 -4.68
CA LEU A 319 -7.27 28.99 -3.54
C LEU A 319 -7.42 27.87 -2.51
N LEU A 320 -6.30 27.35 -2.01
CA LEU A 320 -6.29 26.41 -0.89
C LEU A 320 -5.50 27.02 0.26
N ASP A 321 -6.04 26.89 1.47
CA ASP A 321 -5.35 27.24 2.70
C ASP A 321 -4.45 26.08 3.16
N GLN A 322 -3.33 26.42 3.79
CA GLN A 322 -2.43 25.46 4.40
C GLN A 322 -3.15 24.62 5.46
N GLY A 323 -2.87 23.31 5.44
CA GLY A 323 -3.35 22.34 6.42
C GLY A 323 -4.30 21.30 5.84
N PRO A 324 -4.86 20.44 6.72
CA PRO A 324 -5.75 19.36 6.30
C PRO A 324 -7.04 19.89 5.68
N THR A 325 -7.43 19.30 4.54
CA THR A 325 -8.66 19.64 3.84
C THR A 325 -9.18 18.45 3.04
N THR A 326 -10.30 18.64 2.34
CA THR A 326 -10.90 17.61 1.48
C THR A 326 -11.15 18.13 0.08
N ILE A 327 -11.07 17.21 -0.89
CA ILE A 327 -11.44 17.45 -2.27
C ILE A 327 -12.48 16.40 -2.68
N LYS A 328 -13.55 16.84 -3.32
CA LYS A 328 -14.59 15.97 -3.88
C LYS A 328 -15.04 16.48 -5.24
N SER A 329 -15.35 15.58 -6.16
CA SER A 329 -15.75 15.93 -7.52
C SER A 329 -16.95 15.13 -8.01
N TRP A 330 -17.67 15.66 -8.98
CA TRP A 330 -18.74 14.96 -9.69
C TRP A 330 -18.78 15.39 -11.16
N TRP A 331 -19.05 14.44 -12.04
CA TRP A 331 -19.53 14.67 -13.40
C TRP A 331 -21.05 14.64 -13.42
N TYR A 332 -21.66 15.54 -14.20
CA TYR A 332 -23.10 15.59 -14.41
C TYR A 332 -23.44 15.48 -15.89
N ASP A 333 -24.62 14.94 -16.21
CA ASP A 333 -25.18 15.02 -17.56
C ASP A 333 -25.86 16.37 -17.84
N ALA A 334 -26.42 16.50 -19.04
CA ALA A 334 -27.09 17.72 -19.49
C ALA A 334 -28.36 18.07 -18.67
N ASP A 335 -28.95 17.09 -18.00
CA ASP A 335 -30.13 17.27 -17.13
C ASP A 335 -29.74 17.56 -15.67
N GLY A 336 -28.43 17.61 -15.37
CA GLY A 336 -27.91 17.86 -14.03
C GLY A 336 -27.94 16.63 -13.13
N LYS A 337 -28.03 15.42 -13.70
CA LYS A 337 -27.97 14.16 -12.94
C LYS A 337 -26.52 13.77 -12.67
N GLU A 338 -26.24 13.36 -11.44
CA GLU A 338 -24.93 12.81 -11.04
C GLU A 338 -24.60 11.55 -11.85
N LEU A 339 -23.36 11.49 -12.35
CA LEU A 339 -22.84 10.36 -13.12
C LEU A 339 -21.79 9.58 -12.33
N ALA A 340 -20.63 10.18 -12.06
CA ALA A 340 -19.53 9.58 -11.30
C ALA A 340 -18.58 10.67 -10.80
N GLY A 341 -17.71 10.37 -9.83
CA GLY A 341 -16.58 11.24 -9.51
C GLY A 341 -15.50 11.24 -10.61
N ALA A 342 -14.59 12.21 -10.57
CA ALA A 342 -13.37 12.15 -11.36
C ALA A 342 -12.45 11.07 -10.80
N TYR A 343 -12.11 10.06 -11.61
CA TYR A 343 -11.26 8.96 -11.14
C TYR A 343 -9.79 9.36 -10.98
N TYR A 344 -9.39 10.50 -11.54
CA TYR A 344 -8.05 11.05 -11.41
C TYR A 344 -8.12 12.56 -11.19
N LEU A 345 -7.21 13.07 -10.37
CA LEU A 345 -7.01 14.49 -10.12
C LEU A 345 -5.51 14.78 -10.09
N THR A 346 -5.07 15.75 -10.89
CA THR A 346 -3.73 16.34 -10.77
C THR A 346 -3.86 17.67 -10.04
N ALA A 347 -3.13 17.84 -8.94
CA ALA A 347 -3.09 19.08 -8.18
C ALA A 347 -1.71 19.72 -8.27
N GLU A 348 -1.65 20.93 -8.84
CA GLU A 348 -0.42 21.70 -9.01
C GLU A 348 -0.53 23.04 -8.28
N ARG A 349 0.42 23.34 -7.39
CA ARG A 349 0.54 24.69 -6.80
C ARG A 349 1.16 25.63 -7.83
N CYS A 350 0.48 26.70 -8.18
CA CYS A 350 0.92 27.68 -9.17
C CYS A 350 1.66 28.87 -8.56
N GLU A 351 1.21 29.35 -7.39
CA GLU A 351 1.71 30.57 -6.73
C GLU A 351 1.90 30.37 -5.23
#